data_AF-A0A7X8FAF3-F1
#
_entry.id   AF-A0A7X8FAF3-F1
#
_cell.length_a   1.000
_cell.length_b   1.000
_cell.length_c   1.000
_cell.angle_alpha   90.00
_cell.angle_beta   90.00
_cell.angle_gamma   90.00
#
_symmetry.space_group_name_H-M   'P 1'
#
loop_
_entity.id
_entity.type
_entity.pdbx_description
1 polymer ?
#
loop_
_entity_poly.entity_id
_entity_poly.type
_entity_poly.pdbx_seq_one_letter_code
_entity_poly.pdbx_strand_id
1 'polypeptide(L)'
;MTQKATLLIVFILLFWLLAGQSFAQVISQPTRAMLYSAAFPGGGQLYNRQWIKAGVVMGVQGWLIGSAIHNNHQKSRYHNLYVSDESPWHKTMEEEYRKRLNNDIWWIGITAALSMVDAFVDAHLADFETQQKDLQLRFTSSGVKLQYRY
;
A
#
# COMPACT_ATOMS: atom_id res chain seq x y z
N MET A 1 5.61 5.21 -26.15
CA MET A 1 6.18 5.71 -24.86
C MET A 1 5.25 6.66 -24.11
N THR A 2 4.37 7.40 -24.81
CA THR A 2 3.47 8.41 -24.23
C THR A 2 2.35 7.83 -23.34
N GLN A 3 1.73 6.70 -23.70
CA GLN A 3 0.64 6.10 -22.91
C GLN A 3 1.03 5.73 -21.47
N LYS A 4 2.25 5.21 -21.27
CA LYS A 4 2.71 4.82 -19.93
C LYS A 4 2.90 6.04 -19.03
N ALA A 5 3.39 7.14 -19.58
CA ALA A 5 3.54 8.41 -18.85
C ALA A 5 2.18 9.05 -18.52
N THR A 6 1.22 9.01 -19.46
CA THR A 6 -0.14 9.52 -19.21
C THR A 6 -0.86 8.71 -18.12
N LEU A 7 -0.73 7.38 -18.12
CA LEU A 7 -1.27 6.54 -17.04
C LEU A 7 -0.63 6.86 -15.69
N LEU A 8 0.69 7.10 -15.67
CA LEU A 8 1.43 7.47 -14.46
C LEU A 8 0.96 8.82 -13.89
N ILE A 9 0.76 9.82 -14.74
CA ILE A 9 0.28 11.16 -14.34
C ILE A 9 -1.15 11.09 -13.82
N VAL A 10 -2.03 10.34 -14.48
CA VAL A 10 -3.41 10.12 -14.02
C VAL A 10 -3.42 9.39 -12.67
N PHE A 11 -2.53 8.43 -12.47
CA PHE A 11 -2.36 7.73 -11.19
C PHE A 11 -1.89 8.66 -10.07
N ILE A 12 -0.95 9.57 -10.36
CA ILE A 12 -0.44 10.58 -9.41
C ILE A 12 -1.53 11.60 -9.05
N LEU A 13 -2.34 12.04 -10.01
CA LEU A 13 -3.45 12.97 -9.76
C LEU A 13 -4.59 12.32 -8.97
N LEU A 14 -4.92 11.07 -9.25
CA LEU A 14 -5.86 10.27 -8.45
C LEU A 14 -5.35 10.03 -7.03
N PHE A 15 -4.05 9.77 -6.88
CA PHE A 15 -3.39 9.63 -5.59
C PHE A 15 -3.50 10.91 -4.75
N TRP A 16 -3.27 12.08 -5.37
CA TRP A 16 -3.44 13.38 -4.71
C TRP A 16 -4.89 13.68 -4.33
N LEU A 17 -5.87 13.26 -5.15
CA LEU A 17 -7.29 13.43 -4.85
C LEU A 17 -7.75 12.54 -3.68
N LEU A 18 -7.16 11.35 -3.52
CA LEU A 18 -7.49 10.38 -2.48
C LEU A 18 -6.72 10.62 -1.17
N ALA A 19 -5.55 11.26 -1.23
CA ALA A 19 -4.77 11.63 -0.05
C ALA A 19 -5.46 12.70 0.81
N GLY A 20 -6.40 13.47 0.24
CA GLY A 20 -7.03 14.61 0.91
C GLY A 20 -8.24 14.32 1.79
N GLN A 21 -8.74 13.08 1.89
CA GLN A 21 -10.04 12.82 2.53
C GLN A 21 -10.04 11.57 3.39
N SER A 22 -9.61 11.67 4.66
CA SER A 22 -10.15 10.92 5.81
C SER A 22 -9.39 11.32 7.07
N PHE A 23 -9.95 12.25 7.84
CA PHE A 23 -9.55 12.49 9.22
C PHE A 23 -9.68 11.18 10.00
N ALA A 24 -8.58 10.77 10.65
CA ALA A 24 -8.53 9.58 11.48
C ALA A 24 -9.68 9.57 12.50
N GLN A 25 -10.56 8.56 12.41
CA GLN A 25 -11.52 8.26 13.45
C GLN A 25 -10.78 7.47 14.54
N VAL A 26 -10.41 8.19 15.60
CA VAL A 26 -9.71 7.73 16.80
C VAL A 26 -10.31 6.43 17.34
N ILE A 27 -9.60 5.30 17.23
CA ILE A 27 -9.71 4.19 18.17
C ILE A 27 -8.30 3.67 18.53
N SER A 28 -8.04 3.74 19.83
CA SER A 28 -6.81 3.45 20.58
C SER A 28 -6.29 2.01 20.45
N GLN A 29 -4.98 1.88 20.19
CA GLN A 29 -4.01 0.81 20.55
C GLN A 29 -3.03 0.52 19.38
N PRO A 30 -1.95 1.32 19.25
CA PRO A 30 -0.99 1.29 18.14
C PRO A 30 -0.35 -0.09 17.88
N THR A 31 -0.10 -0.86 18.95
CA THR A 31 0.58 -2.16 18.90
C THR A 31 -0.26 -3.25 18.21
N ARG A 32 -1.59 -3.18 18.33
CA ARG A 32 -2.50 -4.14 17.69
C ARG A 32 -2.67 -3.85 16.21
N ALA A 33 -2.77 -2.58 15.82
CA ALA A 33 -2.79 -2.16 14.41
C ALA A 33 -1.56 -2.67 13.65
N MET A 34 -0.38 -2.57 14.28
CA MET A 34 0.89 -2.98 13.69
C MET A 34 1.00 -4.51 13.55
N LEU A 35 0.58 -5.27 14.59
CA LEU A 35 0.54 -6.74 14.54
C LEU A 35 -0.45 -7.28 13.49
N TYR A 36 -1.61 -6.65 13.32
CA TYR A 36 -2.57 -7.02 12.27
C TYR A 36 -2.09 -6.64 10.86
N SER A 37 -1.36 -5.53 10.71
CA SER A 37 -0.75 -5.11 9.44
C SER A 37 0.35 -6.06 8.98
N ALA A 38 1.13 -6.62 9.92
CA ALA A 38 2.18 -7.58 9.62
C ALA A 38 1.64 -8.95 9.23
N ALA A 39 0.43 -9.31 9.69
CA ALA A 39 -0.19 -10.60 9.42
C ALA A 39 -0.85 -10.68 8.03
N PHE A 40 -1.43 -9.58 7.54
CA PHE A 40 -2.13 -9.56 6.25
C PHE A 40 -1.90 -8.25 5.49
N PRO A 41 -1.70 -8.29 4.15
CA PRO A 41 -1.64 -7.09 3.32
C PRO A 41 -2.91 -6.23 3.53
N GLY A 42 -2.75 -4.96 3.90
CA GLY A 42 -3.86 -4.03 4.17
C GLY A 42 -4.49 -4.12 5.58
N GLY A 43 -3.98 -4.98 6.46
CA GLY A 43 -4.52 -5.17 7.82
C GLY A 43 -4.54 -3.90 8.69
N GLY A 44 -3.55 -3.01 8.51
CA GLY A 44 -3.48 -1.74 9.23
C GLY A 44 -4.51 -0.71 8.80
N GLN A 45 -4.81 -0.67 7.50
CA GLN A 45 -5.79 0.26 6.93
C GLN A 45 -7.23 -0.15 7.29
N LEU A 46 -7.49 -1.46 7.36
CA LEU A 46 -8.75 -2.01 7.90
C LEU A 46 -8.91 -1.71 9.39
N TYR A 47 -7.84 -1.87 10.18
CA TYR A 47 -7.86 -1.56 11.62
C TYR A 47 -8.12 -0.07 11.89
N ASN A 48 -7.52 0.82 11.09
CA ASN A 48 -7.72 2.27 11.20
C ASN A 48 -9.03 2.78 10.56
N ARG A 49 -9.95 1.88 10.17
CA ARG A 49 -11.22 2.17 9.46
C ARG A 49 -11.06 3.04 8.21
N GLN A 50 -9.88 3.02 7.58
CA GLN A 50 -9.62 3.74 6.34
C GLN A 50 -10.03 2.88 5.14
N TRP A 51 -11.35 2.66 5.00
CA TRP A 51 -11.94 1.73 4.03
C TRP A 51 -11.55 2.03 2.58
N ILE A 52 -11.45 3.30 2.22
CA ILE A 52 -11.08 3.71 0.85
C ILE A 52 -9.62 3.36 0.58
N LYS A 53 -8.69 3.73 1.49
CA LYS A 53 -7.27 3.37 1.34
C LYS A 53 -7.09 1.84 1.28
N ALA A 54 -7.75 1.12 2.19
CA ALA A 54 -7.74 -0.35 2.19
C ALA A 54 -8.24 -0.94 0.87
N GLY A 55 -9.35 -0.41 0.33
CA GLY A 55 -9.89 -0.82 -0.97
C GLY A 55 -8.90 -0.60 -2.12
N VAL A 56 -8.23 0.55 -2.16
CA VAL A 56 -7.23 0.87 -3.18
C VAL A 56 -6.03 -0.07 -3.08
N VAL A 57 -5.48 -0.27 -1.88
CA VAL A 57 -4.33 -1.16 -1.68
C VAL A 57 -4.68 -2.60 -2.07
N MET A 58 -5.84 -3.12 -1.63
CA MET A 58 -6.30 -4.45 -2.02
C MET A 58 -6.52 -4.57 -3.53
N GLY A 59 -7.05 -3.53 -4.17
CA GLY A 59 -7.25 -3.51 -5.62
C GLY A 59 -5.93 -3.58 -6.39
N VAL A 60 -4.94 -2.75 -6.01
CA VAL A 60 -3.62 -2.75 -6.64
C VAL A 60 -2.89 -4.08 -6.40
N GLN A 61 -2.87 -4.57 -5.15
CA GLN A 61 -2.25 -5.86 -4.80
C GLN A 61 -2.93 -7.02 -5.53
N GLY A 62 -4.26 -7.06 -5.54
CA GLY A 62 -5.02 -8.09 -6.23
C GLY A 62 -4.76 -8.11 -7.74
N TRP A 63 -4.67 -6.94 -8.37
CA TRP A 63 -4.32 -6.84 -9.78
C TRP A 63 -2.89 -7.34 -10.07
N LEU A 64 -1.90 -6.94 -9.26
CA LEU A 64 -0.52 -7.38 -9.42
C LEU A 64 -0.37 -8.90 -9.22
N ILE A 65 -1.01 -9.46 -8.19
CA ILE A 65 -1.02 -10.90 -7.93
C ILE A 65 -1.70 -11.65 -9.08
N GLY A 66 -2.84 -11.16 -9.58
CA GLY A 66 -3.52 -11.73 -10.74
C GLY A 66 -2.65 -11.71 -12.00
N SER A 67 -1.95 -10.59 -12.25
CA SER A 67 -0.98 -10.47 -13.35
C SER A 67 0.18 -11.46 -13.20
N ALA A 68 0.74 -11.59 -11.98
CA ALA A 68 1.81 -12.53 -11.70
C ALA A 68 1.38 -13.99 -11.97
N ILE A 69 0.18 -14.39 -11.52
CA ILE A 69 -0.37 -15.73 -11.79
C ILE A 69 -0.53 -15.95 -13.30
N HIS A 70 -1.10 -14.98 -14.02
CA HIS A 70 -1.26 -15.06 -15.46
C HIS A 70 0.10 -15.21 -16.17
N ASN A 71 1.06 -14.34 -15.85
CA ASN A 71 2.39 -14.36 -16.45
C ASN A 71 3.15 -15.65 -16.13
N ASN A 72 2.99 -16.21 -14.93
CA ASN A 72 3.57 -17.51 -14.58
C ASN A 72 2.97 -18.65 -15.40
N HIS A 73 1.64 -18.66 -15.60
CA HIS A 73 0.98 -19.65 -16.44
C HIS A 73 1.44 -19.57 -17.90
N GLN A 74 1.54 -18.36 -18.45
CA GLN A 74 2.02 -18.17 -19.83
C GLN A 74 3.49 -18.53 -19.99
N LYS A 75 4.34 -18.15 -19.04
CA LYS A 75 5.75 -18.59 -18.99
C LYS A 75 5.82 -20.12 -19.09
N SER A 76 5.10 -20.85 -18.25
CA SER A 76 5.10 -22.33 -18.30
C SER A 76 4.57 -22.88 -19.62
N ARG A 77 3.53 -22.26 -20.19
CA ARG A 77 3.00 -22.67 -21.51
C ARG A 77 4.04 -22.55 -22.62
N TYR A 78 4.72 -21.40 -22.70
CA TYR A 78 5.74 -21.18 -23.74
C TYR A 78 7.00 -22.01 -23.50
N HIS A 79 7.33 -22.30 -22.24
CA HIS A 79 8.40 -23.25 -21.91
C HIS A 79 8.11 -24.64 -22.49
N ASN A 80 6.90 -25.16 -22.27
CA ASN A 80 6.52 -26.48 -22.79
C ASN A 80 6.51 -26.51 -24.33
N LEU A 81 6.05 -25.43 -24.98
CA LEU A 81 6.08 -25.31 -26.44
C LEU A 81 7.51 -25.26 -26.99
N TYR A 82 8.41 -24.56 -26.29
CA TYR A 82 9.83 -24.54 -26.66
C TYR A 82 10.48 -25.91 -26.52
N VAL A 83 10.15 -26.67 -25.47
CA VAL A 83 10.67 -28.05 -25.30
C VAL A 83 10.18 -28.99 -26.40
N SER A 84 9.00 -28.76 -26.98
CA SER A 84 8.46 -29.61 -28.05
C SER A 84 8.94 -29.26 -29.46
N ASP A 85 9.10 -27.98 -29.78
CA ASP A 85 9.34 -27.49 -31.15
C ASP A 85 10.69 -26.79 -31.31
N GLU A 86 11.40 -26.51 -30.20
CA GLU A 86 12.68 -25.78 -30.14
C GLU A 86 12.69 -24.43 -30.87
N SER A 87 11.51 -23.90 -31.22
CA SER A 87 11.37 -22.64 -31.95
C SER A 87 11.91 -21.44 -31.13
N PRO A 88 12.82 -20.62 -31.69
CA PRO A 88 13.35 -19.42 -31.04
C PRO A 88 12.26 -18.43 -30.62
N TRP A 89 11.12 -18.43 -31.33
CA TRP A 89 9.98 -17.57 -30.99
C TRP A 89 9.36 -17.96 -29.64
N HIS A 90 9.18 -19.25 -29.37
CA HIS A 90 8.64 -19.73 -28.08
C HIS A 90 9.55 -19.38 -26.91
N LYS A 91 10.87 -19.50 -27.09
CA LYS A 91 11.85 -19.09 -26.08
C LYS A 91 11.77 -17.58 -25.79
N THR A 92 11.67 -16.76 -26.82
CA THR A 92 11.54 -15.30 -26.68
C THR A 92 10.27 -14.92 -25.90
N MET A 93 9.14 -15.58 -26.19
CA MET A 93 7.90 -15.38 -25.46
C MET A 93 8.01 -15.84 -24.00
N GLU A 94 8.63 -17.00 -23.75
CA GLU A 94 8.88 -17.51 -22.39
C GLU A 94 9.68 -16.49 -21.55
N GLU A 95 10.76 -15.94 -22.13
CA GLU A 95 11.60 -14.93 -21.48
C GLU A 95 10.85 -13.62 -21.22
N GLU A 96 9.99 -13.19 -22.14
CA GLU A 96 9.15 -12.01 -21.97
C GLU A 96 8.17 -12.18 -20.80
N TYR A 97 7.47 -13.32 -20.73
CA TYR A 97 6.58 -13.61 -19.60
C TYR A 97 7.32 -13.79 -18.27
N ARG A 98 8.54 -14.34 -18.31
CA ARG A 98 9.42 -14.42 -17.13
C ARG A 98 9.80 -13.02 -16.62
N LYS A 99 10.15 -12.10 -17.51
CA LYS A 99 10.45 -10.70 -17.16
C LYS A 99 9.24 -10.00 -16.54
N ARG A 100 8.05 -10.20 -17.12
CA ARG A 100 6.79 -9.65 -16.59
C ARG A 100 6.46 -10.18 -15.21
N LEU A 101 6.57 -11.50 -15.00
CA LEU A 101 6.40 -12.12 -13.70
C LEU A 101 7.35 -11.53 -12.65
N ASN A 102 8.64 -11.42 -12.97
CA ASN A 102 9.62 -10.85 -12.04
C ASN A 102 9.32 -9.39 -11.70
N ASN A 103 8.91 -8.59 -12.71
CA ASN A 103 8.47 -7.22 -12.49
C ASN A 103 7.25 -7.16 -11.57
N ASP A 104 6.24 -8.01 -11.80
CA ASP A 104 5.04 -8.05 -10.95
C ASP A 104 5.39 -8.41 -9.51
N ILE A 105 6.26 -9.40 -9.28
CA ILE A 105 6.75 -9.78 -7.94
C ILE A 105 7.45 -8.60 -7.25
N TRP A 106 8.31 -7.87 -7.96
CA TRP A 106 8.95 -6.68 -7.43
C TRP A 106 7.93 -5.60 -7.04
N TRP A 107 6.94 -5.34 -7.89
CA TRP A 107 5.89 -4.37 -7.58
C TRP A 107 4.98 -4.79 -6.44
N ILE A 108 4.68 -6.09 -6.28
CA ILE A 108 3.96 -6.62 -5.12
C ILE A 108 4.72 -6.28 -3.84
N GLY A 109 6.02 -6.54 -3.81
CA GLY A 109 6.88 -6.24 -2.66
C GLY A 109 6.96 -4.75 -2.35
N ILE A 110 7.19 -3.91 -3.36
CA ILE A 110 7.27 -2.45 -3.20
C ILE A 110 5.95 -1.88 -2.68
N THR A 111 4.83 -2.26 -3.28
CA THR A 111 3.50 -1.75 -2.88
C THR A 111 3.10 -2.24 -1.48
N ALA A 112 3.50 -3.46 -1.11
CA ALA A 112 3.29 -3.97 0.25
C ALA A 112 4.09 -3.16 1.28
N ALA A 113 5.38 -2.92 1.01
CA ALA A 113 6.24 -2.13 1.89
C ALA A 113 5.73 -0.70 2.04
N LEU A 114 5.34 -0.03 0.94
CA LEU A 114 4.78 1.32 0.97
C LEU A 114 3.47 1.37 1.77
N SER A 115 2.58 0.39 1.61
CA SER A 115 1.35 0.32 2.39
C SER A 115 1.62 0.14 3.89
N MET A 116 2.62 -0.65 4.25
CA MET A 116 3.03 -0.83 5.65
C MET A 116 3.58 0.47 6.24
N VAL A 117 4.44 1.19 5.50
CA VAL A 117 5.00 2.47 5.95
C VAL A 117 3.90 3.53 6.11
N ASP A 118 2.96 3.64 5.16
CA ASP A 118 1.81 4.55 5.25
C ASP A 118 0.98 4.28 6.51
N ALA A 119 0.65 3.00 6.76
CA ALA A 119 -0.10 2.60 7.96
C ALA A 119 0.68 2.85 9.26
N PHE A 120 2.00 2.67 9.25
CA PHE A 120 2.85 2.94 10.41
C PHE A 120 2.91 4.44 10.74
N VAL A 121 3.11 5.28 9.72
CA VAL A 121 3.11 6.74 9.87
C VAL A 121 1.76 7.24 10.37
N ASP A 122 0.65 6.78 9.78
CA ASP A 122 -0.71 7.12 10.21
C ASP A 122 -0.96 6.75 11.68
N ALA A 123 -0.52 5.56 12.11
CA ALA A 123 -0.66 5.12 13.48
C ALA A 123 0.18 5.94 14.47
N HIS A 124 1.40 6.33 14.08
CA HIS A 124 2.29 7.11 14.94
C HIS A 124 1.82 8.57 15.08
N LEU A 125 1.33 9.17 13.99
CA LEU A 125 0.75 10.53 14.03
C LEU A 125 -0.53 10.59 14.87
N ALA A 126 -1.38 9.56 14.82
CA ALA A 126 -2.59 9.50 15.64
C ALA A 126 -2.28 9.42 17.15
N ASP A 127 -1.20 8.75 17.54
CA ASP A 127 -0.74 8.69 18.94
C ASP A 127 -0.27 10.08 19.44
N PHE A 128 0.47 10.82 18.60
CA PHE A 128 0.91 12.18 18.92
C PHE A 128 -0.24 13.17 19.08
N GLU A 129 -1.25 13.17 18.21
CA GLU A 129 -2.42 14.07 18.36
C GLU A 129 -3.21 13.77 19.65
N THR A 130 -3.28 12.49 20.03
CA THR A 130 -3.96 12.06 21.25
C THR A 130 -3.25 12.59 22.50
N GLN A 131 -1.91 12.51 22.56
CA GLN A 131 -1.13 13.08 23.65
C GLN A 131 -1.20 14.61 23.72
N GLN A 132 -1.38 15.28 22.57
CA GLN A 132 -1.47 16.74 22.53
C GLN A 132 -2.82 17.27 23.03
N LYS A 133 -3.92 16.50 22.92
CA LYS A 133 -5.25 16.89 23.44
C LYS A 133 -5.34 16.91 24.97
N ASP A 134 -4.48 16.18 25.67
CA ASP A 134 -4.37 16.24 27.13
C ASP A 134 -3.55 17.45 27.62
N LEU A 135 -2.83 18.13 26.72
CA LEU A 135 -2.10 19.38 27.01
C LEU A 135 -2.98 20.59 26.69
N GLN A 136 -3.88 20.94 27.62
CA GLN A 136 -4.65 22.17 27.53
C GLN A 136 -3.83 23.36 28.04
N LEU A 137 -3.35 24.22 27.15
CA LEU A 137 -2.81 25.54 27.51
C LEU A 137 -3.95 26.50 27.85
N ARG A 138 -4.26 26.63 29.14
CA ARG A 138 -5.19 27.66 29.63
C ARG A 138 -4.44 28.97 29.86
N PHE A 139 -4.75 29.98 29.05
CA PHE A 139 -4.33 31.36 29.27
C PHE A 139 -5.29 32.02 30.27
N THR A 140 -4.79 32.37 31.45
CA THR A 140 -5.53 33.18 32.43
C THR A 140 -4.86 34.54 32.54
N SER A 141 -5.60 35.62 32.83
CA SER A 141 -5.07 37.00 32.84
C SER A 141 -3.91 37.25 33.82
N SER A 142 -3.54 36.27 34.64
CA SER A 142 -2.45 36.31 35.62
C SER A 142 -1.29 35.35 35.31
N GLY A 143 -1.26 34.70 34.14
CA GLY A 143 -0.14 33.86 33.69
C GLY A 143 -0.55 32.56 32.96
N VAL A 144 0.43 31.87 32.36
CA VAL A 144 0.24 30.56 31.69
C VAL A 144 0.34 29.45 32.73
N LYS A 145 -0.70 28.62 32.89
CA LYS A 145 -0.65 27.40 33.72
C LYS A 145 -0.70 26.16 32.83
N LEU A 146 0.31 25.32 32.93
CA LEU A 146 0.32 23.95 32.40
C LEU A 146 -0.38 23.05 33.42
N GLN A 147 -1.48 22.41 33.02
CA GLN A 147 -2.13 21.35 33.80
C GLN A 147 -2.05 20.04 33.03
N TYR A 148 -1.51 19.02 33.67
CA TYR A 148 -1.51 17.64 33.18
C TYR A 148 -2.57 16.86 33.97
N ARG A 149 -3.44 16.14 33.26
CA ARG A 149 -4.51 15.35 33.87
C ARG A 149 -4.14 13.87 33.72
N TYR A 150 -3.92 13.20 34.86
CA TYR A 150 -3.79 11.74 34.93
C TYR A 150 -5.14 11.06 34.72
#